data_AF-A0A918M1T6-F1
#
_entry.id   AF-A0A918M1T6-F1
#
_cell.length_a   1.000
_cell.length_b   1.000
_cell.length_c   1.000
_cell.angle_alpha   90.00
_cell.angle_beta   90.00
_cell.angle_gamma   90.00
#
_symmetry.space_group_name_H-M   'P 1'
#
loop_
_entity.id
_entity.type
_entity.pdbx_description
1 polymer ?
#
loop_
_entity_poly.entity_id
_entity_poly.type
_entity_poly.pdbx_seq_one_letter_code
_entity_poly.pdbx_strand_id
1 'polypeptide(L)'
;MTRASRLGTAPAWLEQARTTGFTVEHVDERPAEPAMWRRLYRLWIAHADELLSELGEVQARNMLREAHQVLPTLPGRRAVLLTLRHDTKQPATPGTADSMPGLSRHSDERTPQ
;
A
#
# COMPACT_ATOMS: atom_id res chain seq x y z
N MET A 1 -11.04 14.98 0.58
CA MET A 1 -10.39 15.75 -0.50
C MET A 1 -9.36 14.86 -1.19
N THR A 2 -9.68 14.29 -2.35
CA THR A 2 -8.76 13.43 -3.11
C THR A 2 -8.00 14.30 -4.11
N ARG A 3 -6.74 14.61 -3.79
CA ARG A 3 -5.84 15.43 -4.60
C ARG A 3 -5.41 14.61 -5.82
N ALA A 4 -5.91 14.98 -7.00
CA ALA A 4 -5.35 14.49 -8.26
C ALA A 4 -3.90 14.99 -8.37
N SER A 5 -2.95 14.06 -8.26
CA SER A 5 -1.53 14.36 -8.44
C SER A 5 -1.31 14.90 -9.86
N ARG A 6 -0.95 16.19 -9.96
CA ARG A 6 -0.56 16.83 -11.22
C ARG A 6 0.73 16.19 -11.73
N LEU A 7 0.77 15.97 -13.04
CA LEU A 7 1.95 15.52 -13.78
C LEU A 7 3.13 16.45 -13.45
N GLY A 8 4.21 15.93 -12.86
CA GLY A 8 5.46 16.68 -12.60
C GLY A 8 5.82 16.90 -11.13
N THR A 9 4.98 16.53 -10.17
CA THR A 9 5.37 16.50 -8.74
C THR A 9 5.90 15.11 -8.38
N ALA A 10 6.99 15.04 -7.61
CA ALA A 10 7.43 13.78 -6.99
C ALA A 10 6.22 13.12 -6.32
N PRO A 11 5.90 11.86 -6.64
CA PRO A 11 4.61 11.31 -6.29
C PRO A 11 4.47 11.21 -4.77
N ALA A 12 3.35 11.75 -4.26
CA ALA A 12 3.10 11.89 -2.83
C ALA A 12 3.25 10.57 -2.04
N TRP A 13 3.07 9.42 -2.69
CA TRP A 13 3.23 8.11 -2.07
C TRP A 13 4.65 7.84 -1.55
N LEU A 14 5.69 8.48 -2.10
CA LEU A 14 7.08 8.28 -1.65
C LEU A 14 7.31 8.90 -0.28
N GLU A 15 6.76 10.10 -0.08
CA GLU A 15 6.81 10.78 1.22
C GLU A 15 5.88 10.08 2.22
N GLN A 16 4.68 9.69 1.78
CA GLN A 16 3.74 8.95 2.64
C GLN A 16 4.33 7.65 3.16
N ALA A 17 4.91 6.81 2.29
CA ALA A 17 5.55 5.57 2.69
C ALA A 17 6.63 5.81 3.76
N ARG A 18 7.52 6.79 3.52
CA ARG A 18 8.56 7.18 4.47
C ARG A 18 7.99 7.63 5.82
N THR A 19 6.99 8.51 5.84
CA THR A 19 6.36 8.98 7.09
C THR A 19 5.70 7.85 7.89
N THR A 20 5.37 6.74 7.24
CA THR A 20 4.76 5.55 7.86
C THR A 20 5.77 4.44 8.20
N GLY A 21 7.09 4.69 8.07
CA GLY A 21 8.12 3.68 8.39
C GLY A 21 8.32 2.61 7.30
N PHE A 22 7.88 2.89 6.07
CA PHE A 22 8.08 2.02 4.92
C PHE A 22 9.07 2.62 3.93
N THR A 23 9.86 1.73 3.34
CA THR A 23 10.66 2.02 2.15
C THR A 23 9.94 1.45 0.92
N VAL A 24 9.88 2.25 -0.16
CA VAL A 24 9.39 1.77 -1.46
C VAL A 24 10.50 1.00 -2.16
N GLU A 25 10.32 -0.29 -2.36
CA GLU A 25 11.29 -1.16 -3.02
C GLU A 25 11.10 -1.19 -4.53
N HIS A 26 9.84 -1.21 -4.97
CA HIS A 26 9.50 -1.30 -6.38
C HIS A 26 8.27 -0.45 -6.71
N VAL A 27 8.29 0.11 -7.92
CA VAL A 27 7.17 0.83 -8.53
C VAL A 27 6.95 0.24 -9.90
N ASP A 28 5.82 -0.45 -10.08
CA ASP A 28 5.40 -0.98 -11.37
C ASP A 28 4.25 -0.14 -11.92
N GLU A 29 4.42 0.41 -13.12
CA GLU A 29 3.36 1.16 -13.80
C GLU A 29 2.46 0.22 -14.59
N ARG A 30 1.15 0.37 -14.41
CA ARG A 30 0.14 -0.45 -15.08
C ARG A 30 -0.63 0.40 -16.09
N PRO A 31 -0.04 0.73 -17.27
CA PRO A 31 -0.67 1.64 -18.23
C PRO A 31 -1.96 1.07 -18.85
N ALA A 32 -2.14 -0.25 -18.82
CA ALA A 32 -3.33 -0.93 -19.32
C ALA A 32 -4.55 -0.76 -18.38
N GLU A 33 -4.32 -0.53 -17.08
CA GLU A 33 -5.39 -0.47 -16.08
C GLU A 33 -6.40 0.66 -16.36
N PRO A 34 -6.02 1.93 -16.57
CA PRO A 34 -6.98 2.98 -16.90
C PRO A 34 -7.77 2.71 -18.19
N ALA A 35 -7.19 2.00 -19.15
CA ALA A 35 -7.87 1.63 -20.38
C ALA A 35 -8.91 0.52 -20.15
N MET A 36 -8.59 -0.46 -19.30
CA MET A 36 -9.52 -1.50 -18.86
C MET A 36 -10.73 -0.90 -18.14
N TRP A 37 -10.50 -0.04 -17.14
CA TRP A 37 -11.57 0.65 -16.40
C TRP A 37 -12.45 1.51 -17.31
N ARG A 38 -11.83 2.21 -18.27
CA ARG A 38 -12.57 3.01 -19.27
C ARG A 38 -13.52 2.14 -20.08
N ARG A 39 -13.09 0.95 -20.49
CA ARG A 39 -13.93 0.00 -21.23
C ARG A 39 -15.08 -0.50 -20.36
N LEU A 40 -14.80 -0.87 -19.11
CA LEU A 40 -15.81 -1.36 -18.18
C LEU A 40 -16.91 -0.32 -17.91
N TYR A 41 -16.53 0.91 -17.56
CA TYR A 41 -17.52 1.97 -17.31
C TYR A 41 -18.37 2.32 -18.54
N ARG A 42 -17.79 2.27 -19.75
CA ARG A 42 -18.57 2.43 -20.98
C ARG A 42 -19.58 1.32 -21.17
N LEU A 43 -19.23 0.07 -20.86
CA LEU A 43 -20.15 -1.06 -20.93
C LEU A 43 -21.29 -0.90 -19.92
N TRP A 44 -20.99 -0.52 -18.67
CA TRP A 44 -22.05 -0.29 -17.68
C TRP A 44 -23.03 0.79 -18.10
N ILE A 45 -22.52 1.90 -18.66
CA ILE A 45 -23.39 2.99 -19.16
C ILE A 45 -24.22 2.52 -20.36
N ALA A 46 -23.62 1.76 -21.28
CA ALA A 46 -24.32 1.25 -22.45
C ALA A 46 -25.42 0.23 -22.11
N HIS A 47 -25.24 -0.54 -21.03
CA HIS A 47 -26.15 -1.59 -20.58
C HIS A 47 -26.86 -1.23 -19.26
N ALA A 48 -27.21 0.05 -19.08
CA ALA A 48 -27.80 0.55 -17.84
C ALA A 48 -29.13 -0.15 -17.49
N ASP A 49 -29.97 -0.43 -18.49
CA ASP A 49 -31.26 -1.08 -18.30
C ASP A 49 -31.10 -2.55 -17.85
N GLU A 50 -30.14 -3.26 -18.44
CA GLU A 50 -29.79 -4.64 -18.02
C GLU A 50 -29.23 -4.66 -16.60
N LEU A 51 -28.39 -3.68 -16.23
CA LEU A 51 -27.91 -3.57 -14.85
C LEU A 51 -29.07 -3.32 -13.88
N LEU A 52 -30.04 -2.50 -14.26
CA LEU A 52 -31.23 -2.23 -13.44
C LEU A 52 -32.09 -3.47 -13.25
N SER A 53 -32.27 -4.29 -14.30
CA SER A 53 -33.07 -5.52 -14.21
C SER A 53 -32.39 -6.62 -13.40
N GLU A 54 -31.08 -6.81 -13.57
CA GLU A 54 -30.34 -7.93 -12.98
C GLU A 54 -29.87 -7.65 -11.55
N LEU A 55 -29.47 -6.42 -11.25
CA LEU A 55 -28.85 -6.07 -9.95
C LEU A 55 -29.78 -5.28 -9.03
N GLY A 56 -30.91 -4.82 -9.56
CA GLY A 56 -31.83 -3.94 -8.86
C GLY A 56 -31.38 -2.47 -8.84
N GLU A 57 -32.34 -1.62 -8.51
CA GLU A 57 -32.24 -0.16 -8.66
C GLU A 57 -31.07 0.48 -7.88
N VAL A 58 -30.86 0.06 -6.63
CA VAL A 58 -29.87 0.68 -5.74
C VAL A 58 -28.44 0.40 -6.22
N GLN A 59 -28.14 -0.87 -6.51
CA GLN A 59 -26.82 -1.33 -6.94
C GLN A 59 -26.48 -0.76 -8.31
N ALA A 60 -27.39 -0.88 -9.28
CA ALA A 60 -27.19 -0.35 -10.63
C ALA A 60 -26.96 1.17 -10.62
N ARG A 61 -27.74 1.94 -9.84
CA ARG A 61 -27.53 3.38 -9.72
C ARG A 61 -26.20 3.74 -9.08
N ASN A 62 -25.71 2.99 -8.10
CA ASN A 62 -24.40 3.22 -7.51
C ASN A 62 -23.28 2.98 -8.54
N MET A 63 -23.36 1.88 -9.29
CA MET A 63 -22.41 1.56 -10.36
C MET A 63 -22.41 2.61 -11.47
N LEU A 64 -23.59 3.02 -11.93
CA LEU A 64 -23.72 4.06 -12.94
C LEU A 64 -23.22 5.41 -12.43
N ARG A 65 -23.50 5.76 -11.18
CA ARG A 65 -22.99 6.99 -10.55
C ARG A 65 -21.46 6.99 -10.55
N GLU A 66 -20.85 5.89 -10.13
CA GLU A 66 -19.39 5.73 -10.17
C GLU A 66 -18.85 5.88 -11.59
N ALA A 67 -19.43 5.17 -12.56
CA ALA A 67 -19.00 5.23 -13.95
C ALA A 67 -19.03 6.67 -14.50
N HIS A 68 -20.10 7.42 -14.26
CA HIS A 68 -20.21 8.82 -14.70
C HIS A 68 -19.21 9.75 -14.01
N GLN A 69 -18.90 9.51 -12.73
CA GLN A 69 -17.96 10.34 -11.97
C GLN A 69 -16.50 10.03 -12.31
N VAL A 70 -16.15 8.76 -12.49
CA VAL A 70 -14.75 8.33 -12.64
C VAL A 70 -14.30 8.36 -14.08
N LEU A 71 -15.14 7.96 -15.05
CA LEU A 71 -14.78 7.87 -16.46
C LEU A 71 -14.11 9.14 -17.02
N PRO A 72 -14.60 10.37 -16.76
CA PRO A 72 -13.96 11.60 -17.24
C PRO A 72 -12.57 11.86 -16.64
N THR A 73 -12.26 11.23 -15.50
CA THR A 73 -11.00 11.42 -14.77
C THR A 73 -9.94 10.38 -15.14
N LEU A 74 -10.29 9.35 -15.91
CA LEU A 74 -9.35 8.29 -16.32
C LEU A 74 -8.27 8.77 -17.31
N PRO A 75 -8.54 9.68 -18.26
CA PRO A 75 -7.47 10.27 -19.07
C PRO A 75 -6.44 10.98 -18.18
N GLY A 76 -5.18 10.59 -18.29
CA GLY A 76 -4.09 11.16 -17.49
C GLY A 76 -3.90 10.54 -16.10
N ARG A 77 -4.74 9.56 -15.69
CA ARG A 77 -4.44 8.76 -14.49
C ARG A 77 -3.36 7.73 -14.77
N ARG A 78 -2.47 7.55 -13.79
CA ARG A 78 -1.48 6.48 -13.74
C ARG A 78 -1.90 5.49 -12.67
N ALA A 79 -2.02 4.23 -13.04
CA ALA A 79 -2.13 3.14 -12.09
C ALA A 79 -0.71 2.62 -11.81
N VAL A 80 -0.38 2.45 -10.53
CA VAL A 80 0.89 1.85 -10.13
C VAL A 80 0.65 0.78 -9.07
N LEU A 81 1.54 -0.20 -9.04
CA LEU A 81 1.68 -1.15 -7.95
C LEU A 81 2.97 -0.79 -7.20
N LEU A 82 2.87 -0.63 -5.88
CA LEU A 82 3.99 -0.33 -5.01
C LEU A 82 4.32 -1.56 -4.16
N THR A 83 5.59 -1.95 -4.14
CA THR A 83 6.11 -2.91 -3.16
C THR A 83 6.75 -2.13 -2.03
N LEU A 84 6.23 -2.31 -0.81
CA LEU A 84 6.69 -1.62 0.38
C LEU A 84 7.36 -2.61 1.32
N ARG A 85 8.51 -2.22 1.89
CA ARG A 85 9.15 -2.95 2.99
C ARG A 85 9.08 -2.12 4.25
N HIS A 86 8.62 -2.74 5.34
CA HIS A 86 8.63 -2.11 6.65
C HIS A 86 10.05 -2.16 7.23
N ASP A 87 10.58 -1.00 7.62
CA ASP A 87 11.88 -0.92 8.26
C ASP A 87 11.72 -1.15 9.78
N THR A 88 11.67 -2.41 10.22
CA THR A 88 11.68 -2.75 11.66
C THR A 88 13.04 -2.49 12.35
N LYS A 89 13.96 -1.76 11.70
CA LYS A 89 15.33 -1.62 12.20
C LYS A 89 15.46 -0.49 13.21
N GLN A 90 14.75 -0.63 14.33
CA GLN A 90 15.33 -0.26 15.60
C GLN A 90 15.63 -1.57 16.31
N PRO A 91 16.89 -2.06 16.35
CA PRO A 91 17.21 -3.09 17.31
C PRO A 91 16.77 -2.52 18.66
N ALA A 92 15.87 -3.21 19.36
CA ALA A 92 15.72 -2.99 20.77
C ALA A 92 17.15 -3.01 21.32
N THR A 93 17.62 -1.89 21.88
CA THR A 93 18.78 -1.91 22.77
C THR A 93 18.58 -3.13 23.64
N PRO A 94 19.52 -4.10 23.68
CA PRO A 94 19.40 -5.24 24.57
C PRO A 94 19.11 -4.66 25.93
N GLY A 95 17.85 -4.77 26.36
CA GLY A 95 17.45 -4.42 27.69
C GLY A 95 18.38 -5.20 28.60
N THR A 96 18.85 -4.54 29.64
CA THR A 96 19.88 -4.94 30.61
C THR A 96 19.50 -6.19 31.43
N ALA A 97 18.87 -7.18 30.80
CA ALA A 97 18.28 -8.39 31.38
C ALA A 97 19.03 -9.67 30.97
N ASP A 98 20.00 -9.60 30.05
CA ASP A 98 20.85 -10.77 29.70
C ASP A 98 22.19 -10.82 30.45
N SER A 99 22.49 -9.86 31.32
CA SER A 99 23.55 -10.04 32.31
C SER A 99 23.02 -10.83 33.50
N MET A 100 22.91 -12.15 33.36
CA MET A 100 23.12 -13.02 34.51
C MET A 100 24.61 -12.97 34.85
N PRO A 101 25.03 -12.44 36.02
CA PRO A 101 26.39 -12.67 36.47
C PRO A 101 26.53 -14.18 36.68
N GLY A 102 27.29 -14.83 35.78
CA GLY A 102 27.66 -16.22 35.93
C GLY A 102 28.24 -16.41 37.33
N LEU A 103 27.68 -17.38 38.06
CA LEU A 103 28.18 -17.80 39.36
C LEU A 103 29.69 -18.05 39.24
N SER A 104 30.48 -17.18 39.87
CA SER A 104 31.92 -17.33 40.01
C SER A 104 32.19 -18.72 40.57
N ARG A 105 32.73 -19.59 39.73
CA ARG A 105 33.26 -20.90 40.13
C ARG A 105 34.51 -20.61 40.95
N HIS A 106 34.36 -20.59 42.27
CA HIS A 106 35.49 -20.57 43.19
C HIS A 106 36.12 -21.96 43.15
N SER A 107 37.01 -22.16 42.19
CA SER A 107 37.98 -23.25 42.19
C SER A 107 39.32 -22.62 42.52
N ASP A 108 39.53 -22.40 43.82
CA ASP A 108 40.86 -22.20 44.36
C ASP A 108 41.56 -23.56 44.32
N GLU A 109 42.33 -23.77 43.25
CA GLU A 109 43.28 -24.87 43.16
C GLU A 109 44.62 -24.31 42.70
N ARG A 110 45.45 -23.97 43.69
CA ARG A 110 46.92 -23.97 43.70
C ARG A 110 47.33 -23.67 45.14
N THR A 111 48.19 -24.47 45.76
CA THR A 111 49.60 -24.56 45.33
C THR A 111 50.25 -25.90 45.71
N PRO A 112 51.29 -26.32 44.95
CA PRO A 112 52.21 -27.39 45.32
C PRO A 112 53.27 -26.88 46.31
N GLN A 113 53.68 -27.72 47.27
CA GLN A 113 55.06 -28.12 47.60
C GLN A 113 55.03 -29.32 48.54
#